data_AF-X1GCX9-F1
#
_entry.id   AF-X1GCX9-F1
#
_cell.length_a   1.000
_cell.length_b   1.000
_cell.length_c   1.000
_cell.angle_alpha   90.00
_cell.angle_beta   90.00
_cell.angle_gamma   90.00
#
_symmetry.space_group_name_H-M   'P 1'
#
loop_
_entity.id
_entity.type
_entity.pdbx_description
1 polymer ?
#
loop_
_entity_poly.entity_id
_entity_poly.type
_entity_poly.pdbx_seq_one_letter_code
_entity_poly.pdbx_strand_id
1 'polypeptide(L)'
;DKLFATLDPTTRKIILPNNQFLLLTDTVGFINKLPHHLVASFRATLDEIEEADILINVLDASHPKLEEQNRATYSVLKELKADNKPIINILNKIDLIDNGYRLSRLHRNLDSPIAISALQKKGLEKLIQRICKTLEEKRVCAEFTFPYQRNDLISLIYSRGEIIEKSYSKNEVTLKVRLNKSLADKLAKYKKKRAHKEGEKDK
;
A
#
# COMPACT_ATOMS: atom_id res chain seq x y z
N ASP A 1 20.71 -10.41 -20.95
CA ASP A 1 19.86 -9.53 -20.12
C ASP A 1 18.61 -9.13 -20.88
N LYS A 2 17.43 -9.53 -20.40
CA LYS A 2 16.15 -9.15 -21.01
C LYS A 2 15.79 -7.73 -20.59
N LEU A 3 15.46 -6.90 -21.58
CA LEU A 3 15.00 -5.52 -21.38
C LEU A 3 13.59 -5.41 -20.78
N PHE A 4 12.85 -6.50 -20.61
CA PHE A 4 11.59 -6.51 -19.86
C PHE A 4 11.44 -7.91 -19.24
N ALA A 5 11.43 -8.00 -17.90
CA ALA A 5 11.20 -9.27 -17.21
C ALA A 5 9.70 -9.59 -17.11
N THR A 6 8.88 -8.55 -16.94
CA THR A 6 7.42 -8.62 -16.87
C THR A 6 6.86 -7.50 -17.77
N LEU A 7 5.99 -7.84 -18.72
CA LEU A 7 5.37 -6.90 -19.69
C LEU A 7 3.90 -6.61 -19.35
N ASP A 8 3.18 -7.61 -18.81
CA ASP A 8 1.80 -7.48 -18.36
C ASP A 8 1.72 -7.57 -16.83
N PRO A 9 0.95 -6.69 -16.15
CA PRO A 9 0.82 -6.75 -14.72
C PRO A 9 0.15 -8.05 -14.29
N THR A 10 0.73 -8.75 -13.32
CA THR A 10 0.15 -10.00 -12.79
C THR A 10 -0.31 -9.81 -11.36
N THR A 11 -1.62 -9.93 -11.12
CA THR A 11 -2.20 -9.81 -9.77
C THR A 11 -2.39 -11.18 -9.13
N ARG A 12 -1.86 -11.36 -7.92
CA ARG A 12 -2.05 -12.56 -7.10
C ARG A 12 -2.63 -12.19 -5.74
N LYS A 13 -3.55 -13.03 -5.26
CA LYS A 13 -4.07 -12.94 -3.89
C LYS A 13 -3.11 -13.63 -2.93
N ILE A 14 -2.68 -12.91 -1.89
CA ILE A 14 -1.84 -13.44 -0.81
C ILE A 14 -2.66 -13.40 0.48
N ILE A 15 -2.67 -14.50 1.22
CA ILE A 15 -3.30 -14.59 2.54
C ILE A 15 -2.24 -14.26 3.58
N LEU A 16 -2.54 -13.29 4.43
CA LEU A 16 -1.70 -12.87 5.55
C LEU A 16 -1.90 -13.79 6.76
N PRO A 17 -0.94 -13.83 7.71
CA PRO A 17 -1.05 -14.63 8.93
C PRO A 17 -2.27 -14.29 9.81
N ASN A 18 -2.86 -13.10 9.66
CA ASN A 18 -4.07 -12.67 10.37
C ASN A 18 -5.38 -12.98 9.60
N ASN A 19 -5.34 -13.91 8.64
CA ASN A 19 -6.44 -14.30 7.73
C ASN A 19 -6.99 -13.18 6.82
N GLN A 20 -6.40 -11.99 6.85
CA GLN A 20 -6.68 -10.98 5.84
C GLN A 20 -6.02 -11.38 4.51
N PHE A 21 -6.48 -10.82 3.40
CA PHE A 21 -5.81 -11.00 2.13
C PHE A 21 -5.37 -9.67 1.56
N LEU A 22 -4.29 -9.69 0.79
CA LEU A 22 -3.81 -8.59 -0.02
C LEU A 22 -3.75 -9.03 -1.48
N LEU A 23 -3.88 -8.06 -2.38
CA LEU A 23 -3.63 -8.24 -3.80
C LEU A 23 -2.22 -7.72 -4.07
N LEU A 24 -1.34 -8.60 -4.55
CA LEU A 24 -0.01 -8.23 -4.99
C LEU A 24 0.01 -8.20 -6.51
N THR A 25 0.23 -7.01 -7.06
CA THR A 25 0.39 -6.81 -8.49
C THR A 25 1.87 -6.69 -8.81
N ASP A 26 2.41 -7.61 -9.61
CA ASP A 26 3.74 -7.48 -10.19
C ASP A 26 3.65 -6.51 -11.36
N THR A 27 4.35 -5.38 -11.27
CA THR A 27 4.30 -4.32 -12.29
C THR A 27 5.48 -4.43 -13.25
N VAL A 28 5.39 -3.74 -14.39
CA VAL A 28 6.53 -3.61 -15.30
C VAL A 28 7.66 -2.87 -14.56
N GLY A 29 8.85 -3.47 -14.55
CA GLY A 29 10.02 -2.89 -13.89
C GLY A 29 10.44 -1.55 -14.53
N PHE A 30 10.70 -0.54 -13.71
CA PHE A 30 11.24 0.73 -14.18
C PHE A 30 12.70 0.54 -14.59
N ILE A 31 12.98 0.65 -15.88
CA ILE A 31 14.35 0.60 -16.39
C ILE A 31 14.84 2.02 -16.53
N ASN A 32 16.10 2.23 -16.14
CA ASN A 32 16.79 3.50 -16.23
C ASN A 32 16.49 4.21 -17.55
N LYS A 33 15.96 5.44 -17.43
CA LYS A 33 15.51 6.29 -18.54
C LYS A 33 14.45 5.60 -19.41
N LEU A 34 13.26 5.41 -18.85
CA LEU A 34 12.07 5.27 -19.70
C LEU A 34 12.05 6.48 -20.63
N PRO A 35 12.09 6.28 -21.95
CA PRO A 35 11.93 7.38 -22.87
C PRO A 35 10.62 8.11 -22.55
N HIS A 36 10.62 9.45 -22.54
CA HIS A 36 9.43 10.24 -22.16
C HIS A 36 8.15 9.84 -22.91
N HIS A 37 8.28 9.33 -24.14
CA HIS A 37 7.17 8.79 -24.93
C HIS A 37 6.60 7.48 -24.37
N LEU A 38 7.44 6.59 -23.81
CA LEU A 38 7.01 5.34 -23.17
C LEU A 38 6.35 5.61 -21.82
N VAL A 39 6.77 6.65 -21.08
CA VAL A 39 6.08 7.07 -19.84
C VAL A 39 4.62 7.44 -20.12
N ALA A 40 4.33 8.12 -21.24
CA ALA A 40 2.96 8.45 -21.65
C ALA A 40 2.15 7.21 -22.04
N SER A 41 2.76 6.24 -22.72
CA SER A 41 2.12 4.97 -23.09
C SER A 41 1.86 4.05 -21.89
N PHE A 42 2.74 4.07 -20.88
CA PHE A 42 2.55 3.34 -19.62
C PHE A 42 1.62 4.06 -18.65
N ARG A 43 1.54 5.40 -18.69
CA ARG A 43 0.62 6.18 -17.84
C ARG A 43 -0.83 5.70 -17.94
N ALA A 44 -1.27 5.27 -19.13
CA ALA A 44 -2.63 4.75 -19.34
C ALA A 44 -2.83 3.30 -18.86
N THR A 45 -1.77 2.60 -18.45
CA THR A 45 -1.78 1.20 -17.98
C THR A 45 -1.14 1.04 -16.59
N LEU A 46 -0.99 2.16 -15.85
CA LEU A 46 -0.48 2.19 -14.48
C LEU A 46 -1.55 2.62 -13.48
N ASP A 47 -2.84 2.41 -13.82
CA ASP A 47 -3.98 2.60 -12.92
C ASP A 47 -3.80 1.81 -11.61
N GLU A 48 -3.10 0.68 -11.65
CA GLU A 48 -2.80 -0.14 -10.48
C GLU A 48 -1.91 0.59 -9.48
N ILE A 49 -1.00 1.46 -9.92
CA ILE A 49 -0.19 2.29 -9.02
C ILE A 49 -1.08 3.31 -8.32
N GLU A 50 -2.04 3.92 -9.04
CA GLU A 50 -2.98 4.88 -8.47
C GLU A 50 -3.97 4.26 -7.47
N GLU A 51 -4.38 3.01 -7.67
CA GLU A 51 -5.26 2.30 -6.72
C GLU A 51 -4.51 1.63 -5.56
N ALA A 52 -3.19 1.43 -5.67
CA ALA A 52 -2.41 0.72 -4.65
C ALA A 52 -2.43 1.41 -3.27
N ASP A 53 -2.70 0.66 -2.20
CA ASP A 53 -2.60 1.16 -0.82
C ASP A 53 -1.13 1.35 -0.38
N ILE A 54 -0.21 0.54 -0.91
CA ILE A 54 1.23 0.54 -0.62
C ILE A 54 2.01 0.25 -1.91
N LEU A 55 3.15 0.91 -2.08
CA LEU A 55 4.12 0.58 -3.11
C LEU A 55 5.31 -0.17 -2.51
N ILE A 56 5.76 -1.21 -3.18
CA ILE A 56 6.96 -1.96 -2.79
C ILE A 56 8.05 -1.65 -3.82
N ASN A 57 9.10 -0.98 -3.38
CA ASN A 57 10.24 -0.64 -4.24
C ASN A 57 11.37 -1.65 -4.02
N VAL A 58 11.54 -2.57 -4.98
CA VAL A 58 12.53 -3.64 -4.91
C VAL A 58 13.84 -3.20 -5.54
N LEU A 59 14.87 -3.04 -4.73
CA LEU A 59 16.20 -2.59 -5.11
C LEU A 59 17.19 -3.76 -5.11
N ASP A 60 17.99 -3.88 -6.16
CA ASP A 60 19.07 -4.87 -6.21
C ASP A 60 20.28 -4.40 -5.38
N ALA A 61 20.41 -4.94 -4.17
CA ALA A 61 21.44 -4.52 -3.22
C ALA A 61 22.86 -4.77 -3.73
N SER A 62 23.07 -5.73 -4.65
CA SER A 62 24.38 -6.01 -5.26
C SER A 62 24.78 -4.99 -6.32
N HIS A 63 23.82 -4.27 -6.90
CA HIS A 63 24.06 -3.43 -8.07
C HIS A 63 24.79 -2.12 -7.71
N PRO A 64 25.94 -1.79 -8.34
CA PRO A 64 26.76 -0.63 -7.96
C PRO A 64 26.03 0.70 -8.09
N LYS A 65 25.07 0.81 -9.03
CA LYS A 65 24.27 2.02 -9.29
C LYS A 65 22.89 2.02 -8.61
N LEU A 66 22.68 1.22 -7.57
CA LEU A 66 21.38 1.14 -6.86
C LEU A 66 20.84 2.52 -6.48
N GLU A 67 21.68 3.41 -5.95
CA GLU A 67 21.22 4.74 -5.50
C GLU A 67 20.75 5.62 -6.67
N GLU A 68 21.39 5.51 -7.85
CA GLU A 68 20.96 6.20 -9.06
C GLU A 68 19.63 5.66 -9.57
N GLN A 69 19.48 4.33 -9.62
CA GLN A 69 18.24 3.66 -9.99
C GLN A 69 17.10 4.02 -9.04
N ASN A 70 17.37 4.04 -7.73
CA ASN A 70 16.38 4.45 -6.73
C ASN A 70 15.91 5.88 -6.96
N ARG A 71 16.83 6.83 -7.19
CA ARG A 71 16.46 8.22 -7.52
C ARG A 71 15.61 8.31 -8.79
N ALA A 72 15.95 7.54 -9.82
CA ALA A 72 15.15 7.48 -11.05
C ALA A 72 13.73 6.95 -10.78
N THR A 73 13.59 5.87 -10.01
CA THR A 73 12.27 5.33 -9.61
C THR A 73 11.43 6.38 -8.90
N TYR A 74 11.98 7.08 -7.90
CA TYR A 74 11.24 8.12 -7.19
C TYR A 74 10.86 9.32 -8.08
N SER A 75 11.70 9.68 -9.07
CA SER A 75 11.34 10.69 -10.06
C SER A 75 10.13 10.27 -10.87
N VAL A 76 10.08 9.02 -11.34
CA VAL A 76 8.93 8.50 -12.10
C VAL A 76 7.69 8.44 -11.21
N LEU A 77 7.79 7.96 -9.96
CA LEU A 77 6.65 7.95 -9.04
C LEU A 77 6.08 9.35 -8.80
N LYS A 78 6.94 10.38 -8.72
CA LYS A 78 6.52 11.78 -8.61
C LYS A 78 5.83 12.28 -9.88
N GLU A 79 6.35 11.95 -11.06
CA GLU A 79 5.69 12.26 -12.34
C GLU A 79 4.33 11.57 -12.47
N LEU A 80 4.14 10.42 -11.83
CA LEU A 80 2.88 9.69 -11.74
C LEU A 80 1.99 10.14 -10.57
N LYS A 81 2.40 11.14 -9.77
CA LYS A 81 1.70 11.60 -8.56
C LYS A 81 1.42 10.49 -7.53
N ALA A 82 2.27 9.48 -7.51
CA ALA A 82 2.18 8.32 -6.62
C ALA A 82 3.15 8.40 -5.44
N ASP A 83 3.93 9.49 -5.32
CA ASP A 83 4.89 9.76 -4.26
C ASP A 83 4.24 10.10 -2.90
N ASN A 84 2.93 10.32 -2.89
CA ASN A 84 2.11 10.48 -1.68
C ASN A 84 1.74 9.15 -0.99
N LYS A 85 2.00 8.01 -1.64
CA LYS A 85 1.72 6.68 -1.10
C LYS A 85 2.88 6.20 -0.22
N PRO A 86 2.60 5.37 0.80
CA PRO A 86 3.66 4.72 1.56
C PRO A 86 4.47 3.79 0.63
N ILE A 87 5.79 4.00 0.59
CA ILE A 87 6.73 3.19 -0.19
C ILE A 87 7.60 2.39 0.78
N ILE A 88 7.57 1.06 0.66
CA ILE A 88 8.47 0.17 1.41
C ILE A 88 9.66 -0.16 0.51
N ASN A 89 10.83 0.32 0.89
CA ASN A 89 12.08 -0.01 0.22
C ASN A 89 12.58 -1.39 0.64
N ILE A 90 12.90 -2.23 -0.34
CA ILE A 90 13.44 -3.57 -0.13
C ILE A 90 14.82 -3.66 -0.79
N LEU A 91 15.82 -4.11 -0.04
CA LEU A 91 17.13 -4.49 -0.55
C LEU A 91 17.11 -5.99 -0.85
N ASN A 92 16.85 -6.36 -2.10
CA ASN A 92 16.85 -7.74 -2.57
C ASN A 92 18.27 -8.19 -2.98
N LYS A 93 18.47 -9.50 -3.13
CA LYS A 93 19.74 -10.15 -3.49
C LYS A 93 20.85 -9.98 -2.46
N ILE A 94 20.51 -9.97 -1.16
CA ILE A 94 21.52 -9.90 -0.10
C ILE A 94 22.43 -11.12 -0.06
N ASP A 95 22.02 -12.22 -0.66
CA ASP A 95 22.82 -13.43 -0.86
C ASP A 95 24.04 -13.23 -1.76
N LEU A 96 24.08 -12.15 -2.55
CA LEU A 96 25.22 -11.78 -3.39
C LEU A 96 26.13 -10.74 -2.71
N ILE A 97 25.87 -10.37 -1.45
CA ILE A 97 26.66 -9.38 -0.73
C ILE A 97 27.56 -10.08 0.28
N ASP A 98 28.82 -10.19 -0.07
CA ASP A 98 29.85 -10.75 0.83
C ASP A 98 30.30 -9.75 1.90
N ASN A 99 30.18 -8.45 1.61
CA ASN A 99 30.65 -7.37 2.49
C ASN A 99 29.51 -6.66 3.24
N GLY A 100 29.42 -6.89 4.55
CA GLY A 100 28.45 -6.24 5.43
C GLY A 100 28.49 -4.71 5.42
N TYR A 101 29.64 -4.09 5.11
CA TYR A 101 29.78 -2.63 5.03
C TYR A 101 28.81 -2.02 4.00
N ARG A 102 28.64 -2.68 2.85
CA ARG A 102 27.76 -2.21 1.79
C ARG A 102 26.30 -2.19 2.27
N LEU A 103 25.84 -3.27 2.90
CA LEU A 103 24.50 -3.34 3.48
C LEU A 103 24.30 -2.27 4.57
N SER A 104 25.26 -2.13 5.48
CA SER A 104 25.20 -1.10 6.52
C SER A 104 25.13 0.31 5.95
N ARG A 105 25.85 0.59 4.85
CA ARG A 105 25.77 1.89 4.15
C ARG A 105 24.38 2.10 3.54
N LEU A 106 23.85 1.11 2.85
CA LEU A 106 22.52 1.18 2.24
C LEU A 106 21.41 1.37 3.29
N HIS A 107 21.53 0.71 4.45
CA HIS A 107 20.60 0.89 5.57
C HIS A 107 20.59 2.32 6.15
N ARG A 108 21.70 3.06 6.06
CA ARG A 108 21.78 4.46 6.52
C ARG A 108 21.26 5.45 5.47
N ASN A 109 21.44 5.13 4.20
CA ASN A 109 21.13 6.04 3.08
C ASN A 109 19.68 5.94 2.60
N LEU A 110 18.98 4.86 2.94
CA LEU A 110 17.59 4.63 2.55
C LEU A 110 16.68 4.71 3.77
N ASP A 111 15.44 5.11 3.56
CA ASP A 111 14.43 5.14 4.61
C ASP A 111 14.03 3.71 5.01
N SER A 112 14.52 3.28 6.17
CA SER A 112 14.21 2.02 6.87
C SER A 112 14.06 0.79 5.93
N PRO A 113 15.05 0.49 5.07
CA PRO A 113 14.89 -0.57 4.08
C PRO A 113 14.86 -1.95 4.73
N ILE A 114 14.16 -2.89 4.08
CA ILE A 114 14.13 -4.30 4.49
C ILE A 114 15.06 -5.11 3.59
N ALA A 115 16.04 -5.75 4.21
CA ALA A 115 17.00 -6.61 3.53
C ALA A 115 16.43 -8.03 3.36
N ILE A 116 16.34 -8.51 2.11
CA ILE A 116 15.82 -9.85 1.78
C ILE A 116 16.69 -10.56 0.73
N SER A 117 16.61 -11.89 0.72
CA SER A 117 16.94 -12.67 -0.48
C SER A 117 15.67 -13.35 -0.95
N ALA A 118 15.09 -12.87 -2.04
CA ALA A 118 13.91 -13.52 -2.63
C ALA A 118 14.25 -14.95 -3.09
N LEU A 119 15.46 -15.16 -3.61
CA LEU A 119 15.94 -16.47 -4.08
C LEU A 119 16.06 -17.47 -2.92
N GLN A 120 16.69 -17.07 -1.82
CA GLN A 120 16.85 -17.92 -0.64
C GLN A 120 15.66 -17.85 0.33
N LYS A 121 14.61 -17.08 -0.02
CA LYS A 121 13.43 -16.81 0.82
C LYS A 121 13.77 -16.25 2.21
N LYS A 122 14.88 -15.52 2.36
CA LYS A 122 15.32 -14.93 3.63
C LYS A 122 14.73 -13.54 3.82
N GLY A 123 14.23 -13.25 5.02
CA GLY A 123 13.76 -11.91 5.41
C GLY A 123 12.35 -11.57 4.93
N LEU A 124 11.64 -12.52 4.32
CA LEU A 124 10.27 -12.33 3.83
C LEU A 124 9.28 -12.13 4.98
N GLU A 125 9.52 -12.73 6.15
CA GLU A 125 8.68 -12.57 7.34
C GLU A 125 8.69 -11.12 7.83
N LYS A 126 9.89 -10.51 7.86
CA LYS A 126 10.07 -9.10 8.24
C LYS A 126 9.37 -8.17 7.24
N LEU A 127 9.44 -8.52 5.95
CA LEU A 127 8.72 -7.79 4.91
C LEU A 127 7.21 -7.85 5.11
N ILE A 128 6.65 -9.05 5.31
CA ILE A 128 5.21 -9.23 5.55
C ILE A 128 4.78 -8.44 6.80
N GLN A 129 5.55 -8.50 7.89
CA GLN A 129 5.28 -7.74 9.11
C GLN A 129 5.26 -6.23 8.87
N ARG A 130 6.21 -5.69 8.09
CA ARG A 130 6.21 -4.27 7.72
C ARG A 130 4.97 -3.92 6.89
N ILE A 131 4.64 -4.72 5.87
CA ILE A 131 3.45 -4.49 5.03
C ILE A 131 2.20 -4.42 5.91
N CYS A 132 2.00 -5.39 6.80
CA CYS A 132 0.86 -5.41 7.72
C CYS A 132 0.81 -4.14 8.58
N LYS A 133 1.94 -3.77 9.21
CA LYS A 133 2.03 -2.59 10.07
C LYS A 133 1.71 -1.31 9.30
N THR A 134 2.25 -1.14 8.10
CA THR A 134 2.00 0.04 7.27
C THR A 134 0.54 0.12 6.81
N LEU A 135 -0.10 -1.00 6.47
CA LEU A 135 -1.53 -1.03 6.17
C LEU A 135 -2.38 -0.66 7.38
N GLU A 136 -1.99 -1.12 8.57
CA GLU A 136 -2.69 -0.85 9.82
C GLU A 136 -2.63 0.64 10.21
N GLU A 137 -1.46 1.26 10.08
CA GLU A 137 -1.25 2.71 10.31
C GLU A 137 -2.10 3.60 9.39
N LYS A 138 -2.51 3.08 8.24
CA LYS A 138 -3.38 3.78 7.28
C LYS A 138 -4.87 3.55 7.50
N ARG A 139 -5.26 2.76 8.50
CA ARG A 139 -6.67 2.59 8.85
C ARG A 139 -7.20 3.88 9.46
N VAL A 140 -8.43 4.23 9.08
CA VAL A 140 -9.17 5.37 9.59
C VAL A 140 -10.34 4.89 10.43
N CYS A 141 -10.62 5.62 11.51
CA CYS A 141 -11.86 5.45 12.25
C CYS A 141 -12.95 6.30 11.59
N ALA A 142 -14.04 5.67 11.19
CA ALA A 142 -15.18 6.33 10.56
C ALA A 142 -16.49 5.74 11.07
N GLU A 143 -17.55 6.56 11.05
CA GLU A 143 -18.90 6.16 11.42
C GLU A 143 -19.78 6.23 10.17
N PHE A 144 -20.47 5.13 9.89
CA PHE A 144 -21.35 5.01 8.73
C PHE A 144 -22.74 4.57 9.16
N THR A 145 -23.76 5.07 8.48
CA THR A 145 -25.16 4.69 8.70
C THR A 145 -25.72 4.07 7.43
N PHE A 146 -26.25 2.86 7.54
CA PHE A 146 -26.80 2.09 6.43
C PHE A 146 -28.25 1.69 6.69
N PRO A 147 -29.13 1.79 5.69
CA PRO A 147 -30.40 1.07 5.70
C PRO A 147 -30.16 -0.44 5.74
N TYR A 148 -31.03 -1.21 6.42
CA TYR A 148 -30.88 -2.67 6.50
C TYR A 148 -30.92 -3.36 5.12
N GLN A 149 -31.50 -2.72 4.10
CA GLN A 149 -31.51 -3.21 2.73
C GLN A 149 -30.10 -3.28 2.11
N ARG A 150 -29.13 -2.53 2.64
CA ARG A 150 -27.72 -2.54 2.20
C ARG A 150 -26.89 -3.59 2.95
N ASN A 151 -27.42 -4.81 3.06
CA ASN A 151 -26.72 -5.95 3.67
C ASN A 151 -25.38 -6.26 3.00
N ASP A 152 -25.25 -5.97 1.70
CA ASP A 152 -24.01 -6.07 0.95
C ASP A 152 -22.89 -5.21 1.56
N LEU A 153 -23.18 -3.94 1.88
CA LEU A 153 -22.21 -3.01 2.45
C LEU A 153 -21.94 -3.28 3.92
N ILE A 154 -22.99 -3.65 4.66
CA ILE A 154 -22.86 -4.05 6.07
C ILE A 154 -21.91 -5.26 6.15
N SER A 155 -22.12 -6.29 5.34
CA SER A 155 -21.27 -7.48 5.29
C SER A 155 -19.85 -7.15 4.85
N LEU A 156 -19.69 -6.24 3.88
CA LEU A 156 -18.38 -5.76 3.45
C LEU A 156 -17.60 -5.12 4.61
N ILE A 157 -18.25 -4.27 5.40
CA ILE A 157 -17.64 -3.67 6.59
C ILE A 157 -17.29 -4.73 7.64
N TYR A 158 -18.15 -5.71 7.88
CA TYR A 158 -17.83 -6.82 8.78
C TYR A 158 -16.62 -7.64 8.32
N SER A 159 -16.45 -7.80 7.00
CA SER A 159 -15.35 -8.59 6.44
C SER A 159 -14.01 -7.82 6.37
N ARG A 160 -14.03 -6.49 6.24
CA ARG A 160 -12.83 -5.67 5.97
C ARG A 160 -12.53 -4.62 7.04
N GLY A 161 -13.49 -4.33 7.91
CA GLY A 161 -13.38 -3.39 9.00
C GLY A 161 -13.31 -4.09 10.35
N GLU A 162 -12.71 -3.41 11.32
CA GLU A 162 -12.82 -3.75 12.74
C GLU A 162 -13.99 -2.94 13.32
N ILE A 163 -15.02 -3.61 13.83
CA ILE A 163 -16.17 -2.93 14.43
C ILE A 163 -15.79 -2.44 15.83
N ILE A 164 -15.89 -1.13 16.06
CA ILE A 164 -15.64 -0.51 17.37
C ILE A 164 -16.96 -0.41 18.14
N GLU A 165 -17.99 0.15 17.52
CA GLU A 165 -19.32 0.29 18.12
C GLU A 165 -20.40 0.03 17.06
N LYS A 166 -21.56 -0.44 17.52
CA LYS A 166 -22.75 -0.68 16.69
C LYS A 166 -24.00 -0.19 17.40
N SER A 167 -24.85 0.52 16.68
CA SER A 167 -26.18 0.88 17.14
C SER A 167 -27.23 0.58 16.08
N TYR A 168 -28.43 0.25 16.55
CA TYR A 168 -29.55 -0.15 15.72
C TYR A 168 -30.68 0.85 15.91
N SER A 169 -31.25 1.28 14.79
CA SER A 169 -32.45 2.11 14.72
C SER A 169 -33.54 1.34 13.98
N LYS A 170 -34.76 1.89 13.95
CA LYS A 170 -35.94 1.20 13.38
C LYS A 170 -35.72 0.72 11.94
N ASN A 171 -35.00 1.48 11.12
CA ASN A 171 -34.77 1.19 9.70
C ASN A 171 -33.28 1.14 9.28
N GLU A 172 -32.36 1.45 10.20
CA GLU A 172 -30.95 1.66 9.87
C GLU A 172 -30.04 1.10 10.95
N VAL A 173 -28.81 0.78 10.56
CA VAL A 173 -27.70 0.43 11.45
C VAL A 173 -26.61 1.47 11.33
N THR A 174 -26.08 1.92 12.47
CA THR A 174 -24.89 2.76 12.51
C THR A 174 -23.71 1.96 13.03
N LEU A 175 -22.60 2.01 12.28
CA LEU A 175 -21.38 1.28 12.56
C LEU A 175 -20.22 2.27 12.68
N LYS A 176 -19.58 2.30 13.85
CA LYS A 176 -18.29 2.96 14.06
C LYS A 176 -17.21 1.92 13.89
N VAL A 177 -16.31 2.15 12.94
CA VAL A 177 -15.44 1.10 12.41
C VAL A 177 -14.05 1.64 12.09
N ARG A 178 -13.05 0.76 12.23
CA ARG A 178 -11.68 1.01 11.80
C ARG A 178 -11.36 0.19 10.55
N LEU A 179 -11.16 0.86 9.43
CA LEU A 179 -10.97 0.26 8.11
C LEU A 179 -9.94 1.04 7.29
N ASN A 180 -9.48 0.49 6.18
CA ASN A 180 -8.57 1.21 5.28
C ASN A 180 -9.25 2.45 4.67
N LYS A 181 -8.46 3.51 4.44
CA LYS A 181 -8.93 4.79 3.91
C LYS A 181 -9.65 4.65 2.56
N SER A 182 -9.11 3.86 1.63
CA SER A 182 -9.72 3.63 0.31
C SER A 182 -11.17 3.12 0.40
N LEU A 183 -11.44 2.15 1.28
CA LEU A 183 -12.81 1.67 1.49
C LEU A 183 -13.68 2.72 2.21
N ALA A 184 -13.12 3.48 3.15
CA ALA A 184 -13.86 4.57 3.79
C ALA A 184 -14.28 5.66 2.81
N ASP A 185 -13.40 5.99 1.85
CA ASP A 185 -13.65 6.97 0.79
C ASP A 185 -14.72 6.43 -0.20
N LYS A 186 -14.66 5.15 -0.58
CA LYS A 186 -15.71 4.48 -1.39
C LYS A 186 -17.09 4.46 -0.69
N LEU A 187 -17.11 4.49 0.64
CA LEU A 187 -18.33 4.51 1.47
C LEU A 187 -18.72 5.92 1.93
N ALA A 188 -18.06 6.98 1.44
CA ALA A 188 -18.25 8.35 1.91
C ALA A 188 -19.72 8.83 1.91
N LYS A 189 -20.54 8.33 0.98
CA LYS A 189 -21.98 8.66 0.90
C LYS A 189 -22.81 8.22 2.11
N TYR A 190 -22.34 7.22 2.86
CA TYR A 190 -22.99 6.71 4.08
C TYR A 190 -22.32 7.22 5.35
N LYS A 191 -21.26 8.04 5.21
CA LYS A 191 -20.51 8.56 6.36
C LYS A 191 -21.39 9.54 7.11
N LYS A 192 -21.54 9.33 8.42
CA LYS A 192 -22.31 10.24 9.27
C LYS A 192 -21.61 11.60 9.26
N LYS A 193 -22.31 12.64 8.79
CA LYS A 193 -21.81 14.02 8.92
C LYS A 193 -21.70 14.31 10.42
N ARG A 194 -20.51 14.70 10.90
CA ARG A 194 -20.36 15.17 12.29
C ARG A 194 -21.37 16.30 12.50
N ALA A 195 -22.36 16.09 13.35
CA ALA A 195 -23.14 17.19 13.89
C ALA A 195 -22.14 18.11 14.62
N HIS A 196 -22.08 19.37 14.20
CA HIS A 196 -21.41 20.42 14.97
C HIS A 196 -22.04 20.40 16.36
N LYS A 197 -21.24 20.13 17.40
CA LYS A 197 -21.68 20.39 18.78
C LYS A 197 -21.64 21.91 18.96
N GLU A 198 -22.72 22.60 18.61
CA GLU A 198 -23.05 23.87 19.27
C GLU A 198 -23.56 23.53 20.66
N GLY A 199 -22.86 24.01 21.69
CA GLY A 199 -23.19 23.68 23.08
C GLY A 199 -22.14 24.12 24.10
N GLU A 200 -21.72 25.39 24.04
CA GLU A 200 -21.13 26.16 25.14
C GLU A 200 -21.41 27.64 24.78
N LYS A 201 -22.03 28.52 25.57
CA LYS A 201 -22.59 28.52 26.93
C LYS A 201 -23.66 29.61 26.94
N ASP A 202 -24.87 29.30 27.40
CA ASP A 202 -25.72 30.29 28.06
C ASP A 202 -25.89 29.81 29.51
N LYS A 203 -25.15 30.46 30.40
CA LYS A 203 -25.44 30.76 31.80
C LYS A 203 -24.20 31.35 32.47
#